data_AF-A0A9E2VCA5-F1
#
_entry.id   AF-A0A9E2VCA5-F1
#
_cell.length_a   1.000
_cell.length_b   1.000
_cell.length_c   1.000
_cell.angle_alpha   90.00
_cell.angle_beta   90.00
_cell.angle_gamma   90.00
#
_symmetry.space_group_name_H-M   'P 1'
#
loop_
_entity.id
_entity.type
_entity.pdbx_description
1 polymer ?
#
loop_
_entity_poly.entity_id
_entity_poly.type
_entity_poly.pdbx_seq_one_letter_code
_entity_poly.pdbx_strand_id
1 'polypeptide(L)'
;MKIEIDQSGKIEDTNRLTVVAFANGKVKSLKISSVEKQKLVKAMRALDYPKKTFIFKIFAGLIYLLLRDEKNIDEVIIDREYPGQEGVIKDVLSHLFRKFDRQTPLITFHRIGKKGGAHKIANDIYKGKRAANIVVTANRVFQILYN
;
A
#
# COMPACT_ATOMS: atom_id res chain seq x y z
N MET A 1 -5.12 17.40 -4.31
CA MET A 1 -3.99 17.28 -3.38
C MET A 1 -2.93 16.33 -3.90
N LYS A 2 -1.66 16.62 -3.58
CA LYS A 2 -0.50 15.76 -3.87
C LYS A 2 -0.11 14.96 -2.64
N ILE A 3 -0.01 13.64 -2.76
CA ILE A 3 0.23 12.71 -1.64
C ILE A 3 1.51 11.91 -1.89
N GLU A 4 2.42 11.89 -0.91
CA GLU A 4 3.59 11.02 -0.89
C GLU A 4 3.32 9.77 -0.05
N ILE A 5 3.57 8.59 -0.61
CA ILE A 5 3.30 7.29 0.01
C ILE A 5 4.62 6.55 0.25
N ASP A 6 4.83 6.10 1.49
CA ASP A 6 6.00 5.33 1.91
C ASP A 6 5.57 4.07 2.66
N GLN A 7 6.47 3.09 2.75
CA GLN A 7 6.28 1.79 3.37
C GLN A 7 7.30 1.54 4.49
N SER A 8 6.91 0.77 5.50
CA SER A 8 7.86 0.13 6.42
C SER A 8 7.50 -1.33 6.62
N GLY A 9 8.49 -2.20 6.40
CA GLY A 9 8.34 -3.66 6.36
C GLY A 9 7.77 -4.12 5.03
N LYS A 10 8.59 -4.79 4.20
CA LYS A 10 8.20 -5.25 2.87
C LYS A 10 7.13 -6.33 2.92
N ILE A 11 6.40 -6.54 1.82
CA ILE A 11 5.29 -7.51 1.81
C ILE A 11 5.81 -8.94 1.91
N GLU A 12 6.92 -9.24 1.23
CA GLU A 12 7.62 -10.52 1.22
C GLU A 12 8.22 -10.91 2.58
N ASP A 13 8.48 -9.94 3.47
CA ASP A 13 8.94 -10.17 4.84
C ASP A 13 7.77 -10.60 5.73
N THR A 14 7.22 -11.80 5.48
CA THR A 14 5.98 -12.28 6.08
C THR A 14 6.02 -12.46 7.61
N ASN A 15 7.21 -12.51 8.20
CA ASN A 15 7.40 -12.56 9.67
C ASN A 15 7.32 -11.16 10.32
N ARG A 16 7.30 -10.08 9.54
CA ARG A 16 7.12 -8.70 10.02
C ARG A 16 5.76 -8.16 9.63
N LEU A 17 5.28 -7.17 10.37
CA LEU A 17 4.14 -6.37 9.95
C LEU A 17 4.53 -5.47 8.77
N THR A 18 3.55 -4.91 8.09
CA THR A 18 3.75 -3.86 7.09
C THR A 18 2.92 -2.64 7.42
N VAL A 19 3.52 -1.45 7.28
CA VAL A 19 2.84 -0.16 7.36
C VAL A 19 2.96 0.55 6.03
N VAL A 20 1.88 1.15 5.56
CA VAL A 20 1.86 2.11 4.45
C VAL A 20 1.30 3.42 5.00
N ALA A 21 1.93 4.55 4.68
CA ALA A 21 1.52 5.85 5.20
C ALA A 21 1.74 6.99 4.21
N PHE A 22 1.02 8.10 4.43
CA PHE A 22 1.32 9.37 3.80
C PHE A 22 1.37 10.52 4.82
N ALA A 23 2.08 11.59 4.44
CA ALA A 23 2.10 12.85 5.16
C ALA A 23 2.20 14.05 4.19
N ASN A 24 1.13 14.81 4.02
CA ASN A 24 1.05 15.97 3.13
C ASN A 24 0.19 17.09 3.75
N GLY A 25 0.52 17.51 4.98
CA GLY A 25 -0.33 18.38 5.81
C GLY A 25 -1.44 17.63 6.56
N LYS A 26 -1.86 16.47 6.03
CA LYS A 26 -2.60 15.43 6.76
C LYS A 26 -1.72 14.19 6.91
N VAL A 27 -1.93 13.43 7.97
CA VAL A 27 -1.26 12.14 8.20
C VAL A 27 -2.30 11.02 8.23
N LYS A 28 -2.07 9.96 7.47
CA LYS A 28 -2.85 8.73 7.55
C LYS A 28 -1.95 7.53 7.33
N SER A 29 -2.27 6.44 8.01
CA SER A 29 -1.49 5.22 8.00
C SER A 29 -2.38 3.98 8.03
N LEU A 30 -1.87 2.91 7.45
CA LEU A 30 -2.53 1.61 7.38
C LEU A 30 -1.52 0.53 7.73
N LYS A 31 -1.91 -0.40 8.60
CA LYS A 31 -1.10 -1.53 9.05
C LYS A 31 -1.75 -2.85 8.70
N ILE A 32 -0.96 -3.81 8.23
CA ILE A 32 -1.30 -5.24 8.20
C ILE A 32 -0.34 -6.00 9.11
N SER A 33 -0.86 -6.86 9.98
CA SER A 33 -0.04 -7.68 10.89
C SER A 33 0.71 -8.77 10.12
N SER A 34 1.78 -9.33 10.70
CA SER A 34 2.50 -10.47 10.12
C SER A 34 1.57 -11.67 9.90
N VAL A 35 0.69 -11.97 10.85
CA VAL A 35 -0.30 -13.06 10.78
C VAL A 35 -1.24 -12.88 9.59
N GLU A 36 -1.83 -11.69 9.43
CA GLU A 36 -2.74 -11.41 8.33
C GLU A 36 -1.98 -11.36 6.99
N LYS A 37 -0.76 -10.83 6.98
CA LYS A 37 0.08 -10.81 5.77
C LYS A 37 0.45 -12.22 5.30
N GLN A 38 0.77 -13.14 6.21
CA GLN A 38 1.02 -14.55 5.89
C GLN A 38 -0.21 -15.23 5.26
N LYS A 39 -1.39 -15.03 5.85
CA LYS A 39 -2.66 -15.56 5.29
C LYS A 39 -2.89 -15.04 3.87
N LEU A 40 -2.74 -13.74 3.67
CA LEU A 40 -2.94 -13.08 2.38
C LEU A 40 -1.96 -13.56 1.31
N VAL A 41 -0.66 -13.59 1.64
CA VAL A 41 0.39 -14.07 0.74
C VAL A 41 0.16 -15.53 0.36
N LYS A 42 -0.21 -16.39 1.32
CA LYS A 42 -0.52 -17.80 1.05
C LYS A 42 -1.69 -17.93 0.07
N ALA A 43 -2.79 -17.20 0.32
CA ALA A 43 -3.99 -17.24 -0.52
C ALA A 43 -3.70 -16.74 -1.94
N MET A 44 -3.05 -15.58 -2.08
CA MET A 44 -2.78 -14.99 -3.39
C MET A 44 -1.70 -15.74 -4.18
N ARG A 45 -0.71 -16.32 -3.50
CA ARG A 45 0.33 -17.14 -4.15
C ARG A 45 -0.28 -18.35 -4.86
N ALA A 46 -1.32 -18.96 -4.29
CA ALA A 46 -2.01 -20.08 -4.93
C ALA A 46 -2.74 -19.69 -6.22
N LEU A 47 -3.22 -18.44 -6.33
CA LEU A 47 -3.97 -17.94 -7.49
C LEU A 47 -3.08 -17.35 -8.59
N ASP A 48 -1.94 -16.77 -8.21
CA ASP A 48 -1.09 -15.98 -9.11
C ASP A 48 0.18 -16.73 -9.55
N TYR A 49 0.27 -18.02 -9.23
CA TYR A 49 1.36 -18.87 -9.70
C TYR A 49 1.26 -19.09 -11.22
N PRO A 50 2.36 -19.01 -11.99
CA PRO A 50 3.75 -18.79 -11.57
C PRO A 50 4.23 -17.33 -11.63
N LYS A 51 3.37 -16.36 -11.98
CA LYS A 51 3.75 -14.96 -12.27
C LYS A 51 4.36 -14.21 -11.07
N LYS A 52 4.00 -14.60 -9.84
CA LYS A 52 4.51 -14.00 -8.58
C LYS A 52 4.27 -12.49 -8.43
N THR A 53 3.33 -11.92 -9.17
CA THR A 53 2.97 -10.49 -9.10
C THR A 53 2.14 -10.14 -7.86
N PHE A 54 1.67 -11.16 -7.12
CA PHE A 54 0.85 -11.01 -5.93
C PHE A 54 1.43 -10.06 -4.88
N ILE A 55 2.77 -9.99 -4.73
CA ILE A 55 3.43 -9.06 -3.81
C ILE A 55 3.08 -7.60 -4.15
N PHE A 56 3.21 -7.24 -5.43
CA PHE A 56 2.96 -5.89 -5.93
C PHE A 56 1.46 -5.57 -5.95
N LYS A 57 0.62 -6.57 -6.25
CA LYS A 57 -0.85 -6.47 -6.14
C LYS A 57 -1.29 -6.19 -4.69
N ILE A 58 -0.71 -6.88 -3.71
CA ILE A 58 -0.97 -6.63 -2.29
C ILE A 58 -0.55 -5.20 -1.94
N PHE A 59 0.66 -4.79 -2.31
CA PHE A 59 1.15 -3.44 -2.03
C PHE A 59 0.22 -2.36 -2.61
N ALA A 60 -0.15 -2.48 -3.88
CA ALA A 60 -1.13 -1.61 -4.53
C ALA A 60 -2.49 -1.61 -3.82
N GLY A 61 -2.99 -2.79 -3.40
CA GLY A 61 -4.22 -2.91 -2.64
C GLY A 61 -4.18 -2.20 -1.28
N LEU A 62 -3.05 -2.26 -0.57
CA LEU A 62 -2.87 -1.53 0.70
C LEU A 62 -2.87 -0.01 0.47
N ILE A 63 -2.19 0.47 -0.59
CA ILE A 63 -2.21 1.89 -0.97
C ILE A 63 -3.64 2.34 -1.29
N TYR A 64 -4.38 1.57 -2.10
CA TYR A 64 -5.77 1.89 -2.41
C TYR A 64 -6.62 1.97 -1.13
N LEU A 65 -6.52 1.00 -0.22
CA LEU A 65 -7.27 1.02 1.04
C LEU A 65 -6.93 2.22 1.92
N LEU A 66 -5.67 2.66 1.92
CA LEU A 66 -5.24 3.87 2.63
C LEU A 66 -5.91 5.13 2.06
N LEU A 67 -6.03 5.20 0.73
CA LEU A 67 -6.53 6.36 -0.01
C LEU A 67 -8.05 6.34 -0.29
N ARG A 68 -8.73 5.22 -0.10
CA ARG A 68 -10.13 5.02 -0.55
C ARG A 68 -11.12 6.06 -0.02
N ASP A 69 -10.86 6.62 1.16
CA ASP A 69 -11.74 7.59 1.82
C ASP A 69 -11.23 9.04 1.65
N GLU A 70 -10.10 9.22 0.96
CA GLU A 70 -9.50 10.53 0.70
C GLU A 70 -10.09 11.15 -0.58
N LYS A 71 -10.53 12.41 -0.49
CA LYS A 71 -11.16 13.14 -1.61
C LYS A 71 -10.16 14.06 -2.30
N ASN A 72 -10.41 14.40 -3.57
CA ASN A 72 -9.66 15.39 -4.34
C ASN A 72 -8.15 15.08 -4.41
N ILE A 73 -7.78 13.84 -4.72
CA ILE A 73 -6.39 13.44 -4.92
C ILE A 73 -6.03 13.73 -6.38
N ASP A 74 -5.08 14.64 -6.61
CA ASP A 74 -4.63 14.99 -7.96
C ASP A 74 -3.44 14.11 -8.35
N GLU A 75 -2.51 13.89 -7.41
CA GLU A 75 -1.29 13.12 -7.63
C GLU A 75 -0.97 12.25 -6.40
N VAL A 76 -0.56 11.02 -6.67
CA VAL A 76 0.04 10.09 -5.71
C VAL A 76 1.46 9.77 -6.16
N ILE A 77 2.43 10.20 -5.36
CA ILE A 77 3.83 9.80 -5.49
C ILE A 77 4.07 8.59 -4.59
N ILE A 78 4.51 7.49 -5.16
CA ILE A 78 4.84 6.26 -4.43
C ILE A 78 6.36 6.12 -4.37
N ASP A 79 6.90 5.77 -3.19
CA ASP A 79 8.32 5.48 -3.06
C ASP A 79 8.72 4.28 -3.94
N ARG A 80 9.95 4.31 -4.49
CA ARG A 80 10.48 3.24 -5.35
C ARG A 80 10.96 2.02 -4.55
N GLU A 81 10.06 1.44 -3.76
CA GLU A 81 10.31 0.28 -2.90
C GLU A 81 10.51 -1.02 -3.72
N TYR A 82 9.85 -1.12 -4.89
CA TYR A 82 9.90 -2.25 -5.81
C TYR A 82 10.33 -1.81 -7.23
N PRO A 83 11.64 -1.61 -7.47
CA PRO A 83 12.14 -1.20 -8.78
C PRO A 83 11.74 -2.18 -9.90
N GLY A 84 11.26 -1.64 -11.02
CA GLY A 84 10.84 -2.42 -12.20
C GLY A 84 9.41 -2.97 -12.13
N GLN A 85 8.66 -2.67 -11.06
CA GLN A 85 7.28 -3.13 -10.85
C GLN A 85 6.27 -1.98 -10.82
N GLU A 86 6.72 -0.77 -11.17
CA GLU A 86 5.93 0.45 -11.20
C GLU A 86 4.70 0.30 -12.11
N GLY A 87 4.86 -0.33 -13.27
CA GLY A 87 3.77 -0.61 -14.19
C GLY A 87 2.67 -1.47 -13.57
N VAL A 88 3.05 -2.59 -12.95
CA VAL A 88 2.10 -3.50 -12.27
C VAL A 88 1.35 -2.77 -11.14
N ILE A 89 2.08 -2.02 -10.31
CA ILE A 89 1.48 -1.26 -9.20
C ILE A 89 0.50 -0.21 -9.73
N LYS A 90 0.90 0.54 -10.77
CA LYS A 90 0.07 1.57 -11.41
C LYS A 90 -1.19 1.00 -12.03
N ASP A 91 -1.08 -0.14 -12.73
CA ASP A 91 -2.21 -0.78 -13.38
C ASP A 91 -3.23 -1.28 -12.36
N VAL A 92 -2.77 -1.93 -11.29
CA VAL A 92 -3.63 -2.41 -10.20
C VAL A 92 -4.32 -1.23 -9.50
N LEU A 93 -3.59 -0.17 -9.17
CA LEU A 93 -4.18 1.03 -8.56
C LEU A 93 -5.24 1.65 -9.47
N SER A 94 -4.90 1.87 -10.74
CA SER A 94 -5.82 2.46 -11.73
C SER A 94 -7.09 1.63 -11.87
N HIS A 95 -6.95 0.31 -11.91
CA HIS A 95 -8.08 -0.63 -11.89
C HIS A 95 -8.93 -0.49 -10.63
N LEU A 96 -8.32 -0.46 -9.44
CA LEU A 96 -9.04 -0.34 -8.17
C LEU A 96 -9.79 0.99 -8.06
N PHE A 97 -9.19 2.12 -8.44
CA PHE A 97 -9.88 3.42 -8.47
C PHE A 97 -11.12 3.36 -9.37
N ARG A 98 -10.97 2.85 -10.60
CA ARG A 98 -12.10 2.69 -11.55
C ARG A 98 -13.18 1.74 -11.04
N LYS A 99 -12.78 0.60 -10.49
CA LYS A 99 -13.69 -0.45 -9.98
C LYS A 99 -14.65 0.06 -8.92
N PHE A 100 -14.20 1.00 -8.09
CA PHE A 100 -14.99 1.59 -7.02
C PHE A 100 -15.49 3.00 -7.36
N ASP A 101 -15.60 3.32 -8.65
CA ASP A 101 -16.14 4.58 -9.18
C ASP A 101 -15.48 5.83 -8.58
N ARG A 102 -14.15 5.80 -8.50
CA ARG A 102 -13.32 6.90 -8.04
C ARG A 102 -12.46 7.43 -9.17
N GLN A 103 -12.28 8.76 -9.19
CA GLN A 103 -11.30 9.39 -10.07
C GLN A 103 -9.90 8.83 -9.81
N THR A 104 -9.26 8.33 -10.85
CA THR A 104 -7.88 7.86 -10.78
C THR A 104 -6.95 9.07 -10.71
N PRO A 105 -6.13 9.22 -9.64
CA PRO A 105 -5.15 10.30 -9.58
C PRO A 105 -4.00 10.04 -10.56
N LEU A 106 -3.20 11.08 -10.83
CA LEU A 106 -1.90 10.88 -11.46
C LEU A 106 -1.00 10.05 -10.52
N ILE A 107 -0.56 8.87 -10.98
CA ILE A 107 0.32 7.99 -10.20
C ILE A 107 1.75 8.10 -10.74
N THR A 108 2.68 8.53 -9.89
CA THR A 108 4.12 8.67 -10.20
C THR A 108 4.98 7.95 -9.16
N PHE A 109 6.24 7.67 -9.51
CA PHE A 109 7.18 6.94 -8.65
C PHE A 109 8.50 7.69 -8.51
N HIS A 110 8.85 8.05 -7.27
CA HIS A 110 10.05 8.81 -6.94
C HIS A 110 10.74 8.22 -5.71
N ARG A 111 12.01 8.51 -5.50
CA ARG A 111 12.68 8.16 -4.23
C ARG A 111 12.24 9.14 -3.15
N ILE A 112 11.37 8.69 -2.25
CA ILE A 112 10.96 9.44 -1.07
C ILE A 112 12.03 9.17 -0.01
N GLY A 113 12.91 10.14 0.19
CA GLY A 113 14.06 9.96 1.08
C GLY A 113 13.65 9.74 2.54
N LYS A 114 14.57 9.20 3.35
CA LYS A 114 14.38 8.89 4.79
C LYS A 114 13.96 10.09 5.67
N LYS A 115 14.02 11.32 5.16
CA LYS A 115 13.60 12.54 5.84
C LYS A 115 12.14 12.92 5.53
N GLY A 116 11.47 12.21 4.62
CA GLY A 116 10.09 12.47 4.24
C GLY A 116 9.11 12.20 5.40
N GLY A 117 8.03 12.98 5.44
CA GLY A 117 7.00 12.83 6.48
C GLY A 117 6.36 11.43 6.46
N ALA A 118 6.08 10.91 5.25
CA ALA A 118 5.51 9.57 5.08
C ALA A 118 6.43 8.48 5.66
N HIS A 119 7.73 8.55 5.36
CA HIS A 119 8.75 7.65 5.91
C HIS A 119 8.74 7.63 7.44
N LYS A 120 8.77 8.82 8.06
CA LYS A 120 8.80 8.96 9.52
C LYS A 120 7.57 8.30 10.15
N ILE A 121 6.38 8.55 9.60
CA ILE A 121 5.13 7.98 10.11
C ILE A 121 5.12 6.45 9.98
N ALA A 122 5.49 5.93 8.81
CA ALA A 122 5.53 4.48 8.59
C ALA A 122 6.51 3.80 9.57
N ASN A 123 7.70 4.38 9.76
CA ASN A 123 8.74 3.85 10.62
C ASN A 123 8.38 3.92 12.11
N ASP A 124 7.78 5.01 12.58
CA ASP A 124 7.36 5.16 13.98
C ASP A 124 6.29 4.14 14.35
N ILE A 125 5.32 3.90 13.45
CA ILE A 125 4.30 2.86 13.66
C ILE A 125 4.91 1.47 13.58
N TYR A 126 5.83 1.23 12.63
CA TYR A 126 6.53 -0.03 12.50
C TYR A 126 7.31 -0.39 13.77
N LYS A 127 7.91 0.60 14.42
CA LYS A 127 8.63 0.47 15.71
C LYS A 127 7.72 0.44 16.94
N GLY A 128 6.39 0.51 16.76
CA GLY A 128 5.43 0.52 17.86
C GLY A 128 5.39 1.82 18.66
N LYS A 129 6.01 2.91 18.17
CA LYS A 129 6.01 4.23 18.83
C LYS A 129 4.69 4.98 18.62
N ARG A 130 3.88 4.56 17.64
CA ARG A 130 2.61 5.18 17.28
C ARG A 130 1.61 4.11 16.79
N ALA A 131 0.32 4.31 17.09
CA ALA A 131 -0.75 3.48 16.53
C ALA A 131 -1.06 3.85 15.06
N ALA A 132 -1.39 2.84 14.25
CA ALA A 132 -1.88 3.06 12.89
C ALA A 132 -3.32 3.57 12.90
N ASN A 133 -3.70 4.37 11.89
CA ASN A 133 -5.09 4.84 11.74
C ASN A 133 -6.02 3.72 11.29
N ILE A 134 -5.51 2.82 10.44
CA ILE A 134 -6.25 1.70 9.89
C ILE A 134 -5.47 0.41 10.18
N VAL A 135 -6.17 -0.62 10.64
CA VAL A 135 -5.66 -1.99 10.69
C VAL A 135 -6.47 -2.83 9.72
N VAL A 136 -5.81 -3.50 8.78
CA VAL A 136 -6.48 -4.33 7.77
C VAL A 136 -6.23 -5.82 7.99
N THR A 137 -7.21 -6.61 7.56
CA THR A 137 -7.16 -8.08 7.53
C THR A 137 -6.82 -8.58 6.13
N ALA A 138 -6.35 -9.82 6.05
CA ALA A 138 -6.11 -10.52 4.80
C ALA A 138 -7.36 -10.52 3.91
N ASN A 139 -8.52 -10.85 4.51
CA ASN A 139 -9.78 -10.92 3.80
C ASN A 139 -10.14 -9.57 3.16
N ARG A 140 -9.92 -8.45 3.86
CA ARG A 140 -10.25 -7.13 3.30
C ARG A 140 -9.42 -6.81 2.05
N VAL A 141 -8.13 -7.13 2.07
CA VAL A 141 -7.25 -6.90 0.91
C VAL A 141 -7.61 -7.85 -0.23
N PHE A 142 -7.89 -9.11 0.09
CA PHE A 142 -8.29 -10.11 -0.90
C PHE A 142 -9.58 -9.72 -1.62
N GLN A 143 -10.60 -9.30 -0.87
CA GLN A 143 -11.90 -8.87 -1.42
C GLN A 143 -11.74 -7.77 -2.46
N ILE A 144 -10.99 -6.69 -2.17
CA ILE A 144 -10.89 -5.59 -3.14
C ILE A 144 -10.15 -6.01 -4.43
N LEU A 145 -9.23 -6.97 -4.34
CA LEU A 145 -8.40 -7.41 -5.46
C LEU A 145 -9.10 -8.46 -6.34
N TYR A 146 -10.01 -9.27 -5.79
CA TYR A 146 -10.60 -10.42 -6.49
C TYR A 146 -12.14 -10.47 -6.53
N ASN A 147 -12.84 -9.63 -5.77
CA ASN A 147 -14.31 -9.51 -5.79
C ASN A 147 -14.69 -8.12 -6.30
#